data_AF-A0A6G1S8P7-F1
#
_entry.id   AF-A0A6G1S8P7-F1
#
_cell.length_a   1.000
_cell.length_b   1.000
_cell.length_c   1.000
_cell.angle_alpha   90.00
_cell.angle_beta   90.00
_cell.angle_gamma   90.00
#
_symmetry.space_group_name_H-M   'P 1'
#
loop_
_entity.id
_entity.type
_entity.pdbx_description
1 polymer ?
#
loop_
_entity_poly.entity_id
_entity_poly.type
_entity_poly.pdbx_seq_one_letter_code
_entity_poly.pdbx_strand_id
1 'polypeptide(L)'
;CGAAALGHYRPKMNLSWGLVLAAALLAVSGAGATELEDLARKITEDFRAIMKTGRPDINMPVTDPAVVAKVPITVKLSPFDANVIASNIQIAGVQAFDFTELAQISGTNNLAIEVQVPDINVSGEYDIDGKVKISFIKVKLNGQGPLKLAIKGLKAAATVDLQLNEDGIPSVTALKVNSWTYDQITIQLDNLFDGGVMGKTVN
;
A
#
# COMPACT_ATOMS: atom_id res chain seq x y z
N CYS A 1 -20.16 13.12 -12.35
CA CYS A 1 -19.14 12.86 -13.40
C CYS A 1 -17.88 13.64 -13.10
N GLY A 2 -16.82 12.97 -12.69
CA GLY A 2 -15.54 13.59 -12.35
C GLY A 2 -14.49 12.52 -12.16
N ALA A 3 -14.21 11.76 -13.21
CA ALA A 3 -13.06 10.88 -13.27
C ALA A 3 -11.81 11.77 -13.28
N ALA A 4 -11.23 11.99 -12.11
CA ALA A 4 -9.89 12.56 -12.01
C ALA A 4 -8.93 11.50 -12.56
N ALA A 5 -8.42 11.75 -13.77
CA ALA A 5 -7.35 10.99 -14.37
C ALA A 5 -6.12 11.07 -13.46
N LEU A 6 -5.99 10.07 -12.58
CA LEU A 6 -4.78 9.79 -11.83
C LEU A 6 -3.69 9.46 -12.85
N GLY A 7 -2.91 10.48 -13.19
CA GLY A 7 -1.68 10.33 -13.96
C GLY A 7 -0.87 9.20 -13.37
N HIS A 8 -0.44 8.28 -14.25
CA HIS A 8 0.23 7.03 -13.95
C HIS A 8 1.45 7.21 -13.01
N TYR A 9 1.21 7.27 -11.71
CA TYR A 9 2.19 6.89 -10.72
C TYR A 9 2.17 5.37 -10.69
N ARG A 10 3.09 4.75 -11.44
CA ARG A 10 3.50 3.37 -11.20
C ARG A 10 4.60 3.43 -10.15
N PRO A 11 4.31 3.42 -8.84
CA PRO A 11 5.38 3.05 -7.93
C PRO A 11 5.84 1.68 -8.41
N LYS A 12 7.15 1.51 -8.65
CA LYS A 12 7.72 0.17 -8.58
C LYS A 12 7.43 -0.27 -7.17
N MET A 13 6.31 -0.97 -6.99
CA MET A 13 5.83 -1.46 -5.71
C MET A 13 6.94 -2.39 -5.22
N ASN A 14 7.78 -1.85 -4.35
CA ASN A 14 8.89 -2.59 -3.79
C ASN A 14 8.27 -3.79 -3.05
N LEU A 15 8.89 -4.95 -3.21
CA LEU A 15 8.38 -6.32 -3.03
C LEU A 15 7.53 -6.58 -1.77
N SER A 16 7.54 -5.73 -0.73
CA SER A 16 6.96 -6.02 0.58
C SER A 16 5.43 -6.11 0.60
N TRP A 17 4.71 -5.32 -0.21
CA TRP A 17 3.24 -5.33 -0.21
C TRP A 17 2.63 -6.44 -1.07
N GLY A 18 3.28 -6.74 -2.20
CA GLY A 18 2.91 -7.88 -3.03
C GLY A 18 3.08 -9.20 -2.29
N LEU A 19 4.09 -9.30 -1.41
CA LEU A 19 4.33 -10.48 -0.57
C LEU A 19 3.24 -10.71 0.48
N VAL A 20 2.67 -9.66 1.07
CA VAL A 20 1.62 -9.80 2.09
C VAL A 20 0.35 -10.39 1.48
N LEU A 21 -0.08 -9.86 0.33
CA LEU A 21 -1.22 -10.40 -0.41
C LEU A 21 -0.89 -11.79 -0.96
N ALA A 22 0.28 -11.98 -1.58
CA ALA A 22 0.69 -13.27 -2.13
C ALA A 22 0.77 -14.38 -1.07
N ALA A 23 1.24 -14.09 0.15
CA ALA A 23 1.33 -15.07 1.22
C ALA A 23 -0.05 -15.50 1.75
N ALA A 24 -1.00 -14.56 1.89
CA ALA A 24 -2.39 -14.90 2.21
C ALA A 24 -3.01 -15.80 1.11
N LEU A 25 -2.69 -15.53 -0.16
CA LEU A 25 -3.18 -16.26 -1.33
C LEU A 25 -2.61 -17.68 -1.50
N LEU A 26 -1.32 -17.87 -1.25
CA LEU A 26 -0.67 -19.19 -1.33
C LEU A 26 -1.38 -20.20 -0.43
N ALA A 27 -1.79 -19.76 0.75
CA ALA A 27 -2.44 -20.62 1.72
C ALA A 27 -3.88 -21.00 1.29
N VAL A 28 -4.56 -20.18 0.49
CA VAL A 28 -5.93 -20.44 0.01
C VAL A 28 -6.00 -21.35 -1.23
N SER A 29 -4.90 -21.50 -1.96
CA SER A 29 -4.82 -22.21 -3.24
C SER A 29 -5.10 -23.73 -3.21
N GLY A 30 -5.43 -24.31 -2.04
CA GLY A 30 -5.69 -25.74 -1.85
C GLY A 30 -7.17 -26.15 -1.66
N ALA A 31 -8.14 -25.24 -1.66
CA ALA A 31 -9.55 -25.57 -1.39
C ALA A 31 -10.48 -25.47 -2.60
N GLY A 32 -11.50 -26.34 -2.62
CA GLY A 32 -12.63 -26.27 -3.55
C GLY A 32 -13.58 -25.10 -3.28
N ALA A 33 -14.31 -24.69 -4.31
CA ALA A 33 -15.03 -23.41 -4.39
C ALA A 33 -16.06 -23.10 -3.29
N THR A 34 -16.60 -24.10 -2.58
CA THR A 34 -17.57 -23.89 -1.48
C THR A 34 -16.94 -23.87 -0.08
N GLU A 35 -15.66 -24.23 0.05
CA GLU A 35 -14.88 -24.12 1.30
C GLU A 35 -13.81 -23.02 1.21
N LEU A 36 -13.74 -22.32 0.07
CA LEU A 36 -12.72 -21.33 -0.22
C LEU A 36 -12.82 -20.11 0.70
N GLU A 37 -14.03 -19.62 0.98
CA GLU A 37 -14.26 -18.44 1.82
C GLU A 37 -13.96 -18.72 3.30
N ASP A 38 -14.46 -19.83 3.84
CA ASP A 38 -14.21 -20.24 5.23
C ASP A 38 -12.73 -20.58 5.45
N LEU A 39 -12.10 -21.27 4.49
CA LEU A 39 -10.66 -21.52 4.53
C LEU A 39 -9.88 -20.21 4.42
N ALA A 40 -10.24 -19.32 3.50
CA ALA A 40 -9.60 -18.02 3.35
C ALA A 40 -9.69 -17.20 4.62
N ARG A 41 -10.84 -17.19 5.28
CA ARG A 41 -11.03 -16.47 6.54
C ARG A 41 -10.16 -17.05 7.66
N LYS A 42 -10.11 -18.37 7.81
CA LYS A 42 -9.26 -19.03 8.82
C LYS A 42 -7.77 -18.76 8.57
N ILE A 43 -7.34 -18.91 7.33
CA ILE A 43 -5.96 -18.64 6.91
C ILE A 43 -5.61 -17.17 7.09
N THR A 44 -6.58 -16.28 6.86
CA THR A 44 -6.42 -14.84 7.10
C THR A 44 -6.17 -14.56 8.57
N GLU A 45 -6.92 -15.19 9.48
CA GLU A 45 -6.71 -15.01 10.93
C GLU A 45 -5.30 -15.46 11.37
N ASP A 46 -4.85 -16.62 10.90
CA ASP A 46 -3.49 -17.10 11.14
C ASP A 46 -2.45 -16.14 10.54
N PHE A 47 -2.67 -15.72 9.30
CA PHE A 47 -1.76 -14.82 8.60
C PHE A 47 -1.63 -13.46 9.30
N ARG A 48 -2.73 -12.90 9.82
CA ARG A 48 -2.71 -11.66 10.62
C ARG A 48 -1.83 -11.79 11.87
N ALA A 49 -1.79 -12.96 12.52
CA ALA A 49 -0.90 -13.18 13.64
C ALA A 49 0.57 -13.16 13.20
N ILE A 50 0.87 -13.82 12.08
CA ILE A 50 2.23 -13.87 11.53
C ILE A 50 2.69 -12.49 11.03
N MET A 51 1.80 -11.63 10.52
CA MET A 51 2.16 -10.26 10.12
C MET A 51 2.80 -9.44 11.27
N LYS A 52 2.37 -9.68 12.52
CA LYS A 52 2.88 -8.99 13.71
C LYS A 52 4.24 -9.51 14.17
N THR A 53 4.48 -10.81 14.03
CA THR A 53 5.66 -11.47 14.58
C THR A 53 6.72 -11.77 13.52
N GLY A 54 6.34 -11.72 12.24
CA GLY A 54 7.09 -12.34 11.16
C GLY A 54 7.09 -13.87 11.28
N ARG A 55 7.77 -14.51 10.33
CA ARG A 55 8.06 -15.94 10.28
C ARG A 55 9.47 -16.16 9.73
N PRO A 56 10.50 -16.25 10.59
CA PRO A 56 11.89 -16.35 10.15
C PRO A 56 12.19 -17.61 9.33
N ASP A 57 11.49 -18.72 9.59
CA ASP A 57 11.64 -20.01 8.90
C ASP A 57 11.30 -19.97 7.41
N ILE A 58 10.44 -19.02 7.00
CA ILE A 58 10.12 -18.76 5.59
C ILE A 58 10.60 -17.37 5.13
N ASN A 59 11.55 -16.77 5.85
CA ASN A 59 12.08 -15.42 5.57
C ASN A 59 11.01 -14.31 5.50
N MET A 60 9.91 -14.47 6.24
CA MET A 60 8.87 -13.46 6.29
C MET A 60 9.18 -12.46 7.43
N PRO A 61 9.45 -11.18 7.12
CA PRO A 61 9.67 -10.17 8.15
C PRO A 61 8.35 -9.79 8.84
N VAL A 62 8.44 -9.00 9.91
CA VAL A 62 7.27 -8.28 10.46
C VAL A 62 6.75 -7.33 9.37
N THR A 63 5.46 -7.42 9.09
CA THR A 63 4.77 -6.61 8.05
C THR A 63 3.69 -5.70 8.62
N ASP A 64 3.41 -5.79 9.93
CA ASP A 64 2.62 -4.79 10.66
C ASP A 64 3.13 -4.64 12.12
N PRO A 65 3.80 -3.52 12.47
CA PRO A 65 4.13 -2.42 11.59
C PRO A 65 5.25 -2.77 10.61
N ALA A 66 5.06 -2.51 9.32
CA ALA A 66 6.12 -2.60 8.31
C ALA A 66 7.06 -1.40 8.43
N VAL A 67 8.38 -1.67 8.34
CA VAL A 67 9.41 -0.62 8.39
C VAL A 67 10.10 -0.50 7.03
N VAL A 68 10.14 0.71 6.50
CA VAL A 68 10.84 1.06 5.25
C VAL A 68 11.85 2.15 5.53
N ALA A 69 13.14 1.82 5.32
CA ALA A 69 14.24 2.69 5.71
C ALA A 69 14.27 4.01 4.93
N LYS A 70 14.12 3.96 3.60
CA LYS A 70 14.21 5.14 2.73
C LYS A 70 13.46 4.94 1.42
N VAL A 71 12.66 5.93 1.04
CA VAL A 71 11.90 5.95 -0.22
C VAL A 71 12.09 7.32 -0.89
N PRO A 72 12.84 7.39 -2.00
CA PRO A 72 12.86 8.58 -2.84
C PRO A 72 11.57 8.65 -3.67
N ILE A 73 10.92 9.81 -3.66
CA ILE A 73 9.67 10.09 -4.38
C ILE A 73 9.89 11.35 -5.21
N THR A 74 9.57 11.29 -6.50
CA THR A 74 9.57 12.47 -7.37
C THR A 74 8.14 12.83 -7.73
N VAL A 75 7.71 14.03 -7.34
CA VAL A 75 6.38 14.56 -7.62
C VAL A 75 6.50 15.58 -8.75
N LYS A 76 6.06 15.20 -9.95
CA LYS A 76 5.97 16.08 -11.13
C LYS A 76 4.51 16.24 -11.55
N LEU A 77 3.75 16.97 -10.74
CA LEU A 77 2.34 17.21 -10.98
C LEU A 77 2.03 18.67 -10.70
N SER A 78 1.77 19.45 -11.76
CA SER A 78 1.39 20.86 -11.63
C SER A 78 0.27 21.03 -10.58
N PRO A 79 0.42 21.93 -9.60
CA PRO A 79 1.43 23.00 -9.53
C PRO A 79 2.79 22.62 -8.90
N PHE A 80 2.99 21.36 -8.49
CA PHE A 80 4.15 20.88 -7.77
C PHE A 80 5.22 20.24 -8.67
N ASP A 81 6.47 20.59 -8.42
CA ASP A 81 7.66 19.93 -8.95
C ASP A 81 8.67 19.79 -7.80
N ALA A 82 8.73 18.60 -7.19
CA ALA A 82 9.47 18.36 -5.97
C ALA A 82 10.07 16.96 -5.89
N ASN A 83 11.19 16.86 -5.18
CA ASN A 83 11.75 15.60 -4.74
C ASN A 83 11.54 15.48 -3.23
N VAL A 84 11.04 14.33 -2.81
CA VAL A 84 10.81 13.99 -1.41
C VAL A 84 11.63 12.75 -1.09
N ILE A 85 12.32 12.79 0.04
CA ILE A 85 12.93 11.61 0.65
C ILE A 85 12.13 11.29 1.89
N ALA A 86 11.38 10.20 1.85
CA ALA A 86 10.73 9.63 3.02
C ALA A 86 11.71 8.66 3.69
N SER A 87 11.84 8.70 5.01
CA SER A 87 12.75 7.82 5.76
C SER A 87 12.16 7.37 7.09
N ASN A 88 12.66 6.25 7.61
CA ASN A 88 12.19 5.63 8.85
C ASN A 88 10.66 5.44 8.86
N ILE A 89 10.12 5.04 7.71
CA ILE A 89 8.68 4.93 7.51
C ILE A 89 8.18 3.69 8.24
N GLN A 90 7.23 3.87 9.15
CA GLN A 90 6.50 2.82 9.84
C GLN A 90 5.06 2.83 9.38
N ILE A 91 4.56 1.68 8.93
CA ILE A 91 3.21 1.52 8.40
C ILE A 91 2.50 0.50 9.27
N ALA A 92 1.41 0.90 9.91
CA ALA A 92 0.65 0.07 10.82
C ALA A 92 -0.83 -0.02 10.42
N GLY A 93 -1.48 -1.13 10.79
CA GLY A 93 -2.92 -1.34 10.63
C GLY A 93 -3.32 -2.17 9.39
N VAL A 94 -2.36 -2.55 8.55
CA VAL A 94 -2.60 -3.37 7.36
C VAL A 94 -3.16 -4.75 7.73
N GLN A 95 -2.80 -5.30 8.89
CA GLN A 95 -3.32 -6.57 9.42
C GLN A 95 -4.83 -6.56 9.65
N ALA A 96 -5.47 -5.40 9.71
CA ALA A 96 -6.92 -5.30 9.86
C ALA A 96 -7.66 -5.48 8.52
N PHE A 97 -6.96 -5.91 7.46
CA PHE A 97 -7.57 -6.17 6.16
C PHE A 97 -8.64 -7.25 6.22
N ASP A 98 -9.69 -7.10 5.43
CA ASP A 98 -10.74 -8.10 5.19
C ASP A 98 -10.91 -8.34 3.69
N PHE A 99 -11.26 -9.57 3.31
CA PHE A 99 -11.57 -9.90 1.91
C PHE A 99 -13.05 -9.62 1.67
N THR A 100 -13.36 -8.70 0.77
CA THR A 100 -14.74 -8.45 0.33
C THR A 100 -15.13 -9.31 -0.87
N GLU A 101 -14.14 -9.77 -1.64
CA GLU A 101 -14.33 -10.72 -2.72
C GLU A 101 -13.07 -11.58 -2.88
N LEU A 102 -13.29 -12.88 -3.11
CA LEU A 102 -12.25 -13.82 -3.52
C LEU A 102 -12.84 -14.82 -4.51
N ALA A 103 -12.49 -14.70 -5.79
CA ALA A 103 -13.07 -15.52 -6.84
C ALA A 103 -12.02 -15.97 -7.85
N GLN A 104 -12.09 -17.23 -8.28
CA GLN A 104 -11.33 -17.68 -9.45
C GLN A 104 -11.98 -17.19 -10.74
N ILE A 105 -11.18 -16.59 -11.61
CA ILE A 105 -11.63 -16.14 -12.93
C ILE A 105 -11.77 -17.40 -13.81
N SER A 106 -13.01 -17.74 -14.15
CA SER A 106 -13.36 -18.95 -14.90
C SER A 106 -12.55 -19.09 -16.19
N GLY A 107 -12.03 -20.30 -16.44
CA GLY A 107 -11.19 -20.59 -17.61
C GLY A 107 -9.76 -20.07 -17.50
N THR A 108 -9.33 -19.53 -16.36
CA THR A 108 -7.97 -19.05 -16.10
C THR A 108 -7.43 -19.53 -14.76
N ASN A 109 -6.12 -19.39 -14.56
CA ASN A 109 -5.46 -19.62 -13.27
C ASN A 109 -5.37 -18.34 -12.42
N ASN A 110 -6.26 -17.38 -12.69
CA ASN A 110 -6.20 -16.08 -12.08
C ASN A 110 -7.24 -15.96 -10.97
N LEU A 111 -6.87 -15.30 -9.88
CA LEU A 111 -7.77 -14.96 -8.78
C LEU A 111 -8.09 -13.47 -8.82
N ALA A 112 -9.37 -13.13 -8.79
CA ALA A 112 -9.88 -11.80 -8.52
C ALA A 112 -10.07 -11.63 -7.01
N ILE A 113 -9.62 -10.50 -6.49
CA ILE A 113 -9.57 -10.25 -5.05
C ILE A 113 -9.96 -8.82 -4.80
N GLU A 114 -10.85 -8.63 -3.84
CA GLU A 114 -11.11 -7.32 -3.26
C GLU A 114 -10.79 -7.36 -1.77
N VAL A 115 -10.02 -6.36 -1.32
CA VAL A 115 -9.65 -6.19 0.08
C VAL A 115 -10.07 -4.83 0.58
N GLN A 116 -10.48 -4.77 1.85
CA GLN A 116 -10.72 -3.55 2.58
C GLN A 116 -9.81 -3.46 3.80
N VAL A 117 -9.18 -2.31 4.03
CA VAL A 117 -8.42 -2.01 5.25
C VAL A 117 -9.05 -0.79 5.93
N PRO A 118 -9.53 -0.91 7.18
CA PRO A 118 -10.29 0.16 7.84
C PRO A 118 -9.44 1.39 8.14
N ASP A 119 -8.26 1.20 8.73
CA ASP A 119 -7.37 2.28 9.11
C ASP A 119 -5.91 1.87 8.86
N ILE A 120 -5.18 2.68 8.11
CA ILE A 120 -3.74 2.56 7.92
C ILE A 120 -3.09 3.83 8.45
N ASN A 121 -2.13 3.67 9.36
CA ASN A 121 -1.35 4.76 9.91
C ASN A 121 0.09 4.64 9.45
N VAL A 122 0.61 5.71 8.87
CA VAL A 122 1.99 5.83 8.42
C VAL A 122 2.65 6.94 9.20
N SER A 123 3.83 6.67 9.73
CA SER A 123 4.67 7.66 10.40
C SER A 123 6.10 7.57 9.90
N GLY A 124 6.85 8.66 10.01
CA GLY A 124 8.27 8.66 9.71
C GLY A 124 8.77 10.09 9.54
N GLU A 125 9.84 10.25 8.76
CA GLU A 125 10.46 11.54 8.49
C GLU A 125 10.43 11.83 7.00
N TYR A 126 10.26 13.11 6.64
CA TYR A 126 10.36 13.57 5.27
C TYR A 126 11.41 14.67 5.13
N ASP A 127 12.01 14.75 3.94
CA ASP A 127 12.82 15.86 3.47
C ASP A 127 12.34 16.19 2.05
N ILE A 128 11.77 17.37 1.85
CA ILE A 128 11.27 17.85 0.56
C ILE A 128 12.09 19.05 0.09
N ASP A 129 12.47 19.01 -1.19
CA ASP A 129 13.03 20.16 -1.91
C ASP A 129 12.37 20.25 -3.29
N GLY A 130 11.85 21.42 -3.60
CA GLY A 130 11.06 21.61 -4.80
C GLY A 130 10.49 23.01 -4.95
N LYS A 131 9.50 23.11 -5.83
CA LYS A 131 8.81 24.35 -6.16
C LYS A 131 7.32 24.08 -6.33
N VAL A 132 6.51 25.03 -5.87
CA VAL A 132 5.08 25.07 -6.13
C VAL A 132 4.75 26.33 -6.95
N LYS A 133 3.96 26.18 -8.00
CA LYS A 133 3.50 27.28 -8.84
C LYS A 133 2.16 27.79 -8.33
N ILE A 134 2.13 29.00 -7.78
CA ILE A 134 0.91 29.68 -7.33
C ILE A 134 0.61 30.78 -8.34
N SER A 135 -0.40 30.56 -9.18
CA SER A 135 -0.73 31.43 -10.32
C SER A 135 0.48 31.62 -11.27
N PHE A 136 1.06 32.81 -11.35
CA PHE A 136 2.25 33.11 -12.16
C PHE A 136 3.58 33.08 -11.38
N ILE A 137 3.55 32.84 -10.06
CA ILE A 137 4.74 32.87 -9.18
C ILE A 137 5.20 31.44 -8.87
N LYS A 138 6.51 31.22 -8.86
CA LYS A 138 7.13 29.97 -8.38
C LYS A 138 7.66 30.20 -6.97
N VAL A 139 7.10 29.51 -5.98
CA VAL A 139 7.52 29.56 -4.58
C VAL A 139 8.36 28.33 -4.29
N LYS A 140 9.46 28.51 -3.54
CA LYS A 140 10.30 27.40 -3.10
C LYS A 140 9.51 26.57 -2.07
N LEU A 141 9.42 25.27 -2.31
CA LEU A 141 8.80 24.30 -1.42
C LEU A 141 9.93 23.49 -0.78
N ASN A 142 10.27 23.81 0.46
CA ASN A 142 11.15 22.95 1.26
C ASN A 142 10.50 22.63 2.59
N GLY A 143 11.02 21.61 3.24
CA GLY A 143 10.68 21.28 4.60
C GLY A 143 11.33 19.97 4.98
N GLN A 144 11.62 19.84 6.26
CA GLN A 144 12.14 18.60 6.81
C GLN A 144 11.53 18.41 8.19
N GLY A 145 11.00 17.22 8.45
CA GLY A 145 10.48 16.89 9.75
C GLY A 145 9.58 15.66 9.76
N PRO A 146 8.82 15.49 10.85
CA PRO A 146 7.90 14.38 10.99
C PRO A 146 6.81 14.37 9.92
N LEU A 147 6.59 13.18 9.36
CA LEU A 147 5.47 12.83 8.48
C LEU A 147 4.50 11.97 9.27
N LYS A 148 3.22 12.33 9.23
CA LYS A 148 2.11 11.42 9.59
C LYS A 148 1.13 11.36 8.44
N LEU A 149 0.69 10.16 8.11
CA LEU A 149 -0.34 9.93 7.11
C LEU A 149 -1.33 8.90 7.65
N ALA A 150 -2.61 9.19 7.54
CA ALA A 150 -3.69 8.27 7.90
C ALA A 150 -4.58 8.05 6.68
N ILE A 151 -4.83 6.79 6.34
CA ILE A 151 -5.78 6.38 5.30
C ILE A 151 -6.92 5.64 6.00
N LYS A 152 -8.16 6.07 5.72
CA LYS A 152 -9.36 5.40 6.21
C LYS A 152 -10.13 4.76 5.07
N GLY A 153 -10.65 3.56 5.31
CA GLY A 153 -11.51 2.82 4.40
C GLY A 153 -10.84 2.52 3.06
N LEU A 154 -9.55 2.13 3.08
CA LEU A 154 -8.88 1.71 1.85
C LEU A 154 -9.59 0.49 1.28
N LYS A 155 -9.95 0.53 0.01
CA LYS A 155 -10.44 -0.63 -0.75
C LYS A 155 -9.53 -0.82 -1.96
N ALA A 156 -9.14 -2.06 -2.24
CA ALA A 156 -8.32 -2.36 -3.40
C ALA A 156 -8.80 -3.63 -4.09
N ALA A 157 -8.87 -3.60 -5.41
CA ALA A 157 -9.12 -4.78 -6.23
C ALA A 157 -7.83 -5.18 -6.95
N ALA A 158 -7.52 -6.48 -6.94
CA ALA A 158 -6.35 -7.03 -7.59
C ALA A 158 -6.66 -8.32 -8.34
N THR A 159 -5.83 -8.60 -9.36
CA THR A 159 -5.77 -9.91 -10.01
C THR A 159 -4.43 -10.56 -9.67
N VAL A 160 -4.46 -11.83 -9.32
CA VAL A 160 -3.27 -12.62 -9.00
C VAL A 160 -3.17 -13.80 -9.94
N ASP A 161 -2.01 -13.96 -10.56
CA ASP A 161 -1.71 -15.06 -11.47
C ASP A 161 -1.04 -16.19 -10.69
N LEU A 162 -1.70 -17.35 -10.64
CA LEU A 162 -1.16 -18.56 -10.02
C LEU A 162 -0.58 -19.50 -11.07
N GLN A 163 0.59 -20.06 -10.78
CA GLN A 163 1.15 -21.17 -11.54
C GLN A 163 1.62 -22.27 -10.60
N LEU A 164 1.44 -23.52 -11.00
CA LEU A 164 2.02 -24.64 -10.26
C LEU A 164 3.54 -24.64 -10.47
N ASN A 165 4.30 -24.75 -9.38
CA ASN A 165 5.72 -25.00 -9.47
C ASN A 165 5.99 -26.47 -9.87
N GLU A 166 7.26 -26.85 -9.99
CA GLU A 166 7.67 -28.21 -10.37
C GLU A 166 7.15 -29.30 -9.42
N ASP A 167 6.87 -28.94 -8.16
CA ASP A 167 6.33 -29.82 -7.12
C ASP A 167 4.79 -29.88 -7.11
N GLY A 168 4.12 -29.21 -8.06
CA GLY A 168 2.65 -29.14 -8.11
C GLY A 168 2.03 -28.22 -7.06
N ILE A 169 2.82 -27.36 -6.42
CA ILE A 169 2.36 -26.38 -5.43
C ILE A 169 2.02 -25.07 -6.15
N PRO A 170 0.82 -24.49 -5.94
CA PRO A 170 0.49 -23.19 -6.50
C PRO A 170 1.44 -22.11 -5.99
N SER A 171 1.94 -21.29 -6.91
CA SER A 171 2.87 -20.20 -6.66
C SER A 171 2.30 -18.91 -7.26
N VAL A 172 2.43 -17.80 -6.52
CA VAL A 172 2.05 -16.48 -7.02
C VAL A 172 3.16 -15.98 -7.95
N THR A 173 2.82 -15.81 -9.23
CA THR A 173 3.78 -15.38 -10.26
C THR A 173 3.64 -13.90 -10.60
N ALA A 174 2.42 -13.37 -10.52
CA ALA A 174 2.17 -11.94 -10.66
C ALA A 174 1.02 -11.48 -9.77
N LEU A 175 1.11 -10.24 -9.30
CA LEU A 175 0.04 -9.53 -8.63
C LEU A 175 -0.14 -8.19 -9.33
N LYS A 176 -1.36 -7.92 -9.77
CA LYS A 176 -1.75 -6.68 -10.43
C LYS A 176 -2.87 -6.00 -9.66
N VAL A 177 -2.59 -4.83 -9.11
CA VAL A 177 -3.64 -3.97 -8.54
C VAL A 177 -4.41 -3.34 -9.70
N ASN A 178 -5.71 -3.61 -9.79
CA ASN A 178 -6.61 -3.14 -10.84
C ASN A 178 -7.19 -1.77 -10.48
N SER A 179 -7.63 -1.60 -9.23
CA SER A 179 -8.20 -0.37 -8.72
C SER A 179 -7.95 -0.23 -7.23
N TRP A 180 -8.06 0.99 -6.74
CA TRP A 180 -8.05 1.29 -5.32
C TRP A 180 -8.81 2.59 -5.06
N THR A 181 -9.49 2.64 -3.92
CA THR A 181 -10.24 3.80 -3.43
C THR A 181 -10.02 3.94 -1.92
N TYR A 182 -10.37 5.09 -1.37
CA TYR A 182 -10.29 5.37 0.05
C TYR A 182 -11.39 6.36 0.44
N ASP A 183 -11.84 6.30 1.69
CA ASP A 183 -12.85 7.22 2.21
C ASP A 183 -12.22 8.56 2.59
N GLN A 184 -11.04 8.51 3.23
CA GLN A 184 -10.34 9.70 3.68
C GLN A 184 -8.82 9.46 3.70
N ILE A 185 -8.07 10.48 3.29
CA ILE A 185 -6.63 10.57 3.52
C ILE A 185 -6.35 11.85 4.29
N THR A 186 -5.55 11.74 5.35
CA THR A 186 -5.01 12.88 6.09
C THR A 186 -3.49 12.79 6.03
N ILE A 187 -2.84 13.89 5.65
CA ILE A 187 -1.39 14.01 5.57
C ILE A 187 -1.00 15.20 6.43
N GLN A 188 -0.06 14.99 7.34
CA GLN A 188 0.54 16.01 8.16
C GLN A 188 2.05 16.01 7.90
N LEU A 189 2.55 17.18 7.49
CA LEU A 189 3.96 17.44 7.22
C LEU A 189 4.42 18.55 8.17
N ASP A 190 5.07 18.16 9.26
CA ASP A 190 5.56 19.14 10.23
C ASP A 190 6.78 19.87 9.67
N ASN A 191 6.86 21.18 9.90
CA ASN A 191 7.95 22.06 9.41
C ASN A 191 8.00 22.24 7.87
N LEU A 192 6.85 22.12 7.19
CA LEU A 192 6.73 22.52 5.79
C LEU A 192 6.93 24.04 5.64
N PHE A 193 7.57 24.47 4.55
CA PHE A 193 8.02 25.85 4.32
C PHE A 193 8.85 26.41 5.48
N ASP A 194 9.75 25.58 6.02
CA ASP A 194 10.62 25.90 7.16
C ASP A 194 9.82 26.39 8.40
N GLY A 195 8.60 25.88 8.57
CA GLY A 195 7.71 26.20 9.70
C GLY A 195 7.01 27.56 9.58
N GLY A 196 7.12 28.21 8.41
CA GLY A 196 6.45 29.47 8.13
C GLY A 196 4.92 29.37 8.14
N VAL A 197 4.24 30.52 8.09
CA VAL A 197 2.77 30.62 8.11
C VAL A 197 2.12 29.74 7.04
N MET A 198 2.74 29.63 5.87
CA MET A 198 2.26 28.77 4.78
C MET A 198 2.26 27.28 5.14
N GLY A 199 3.21 26.80 5.95
CA GLY A 199 3.23 25.41 6.42
C GLY A 199 2.05 25.09 7.34
N LYS A 200 1.70 26.02 8.24
CA LYS A 200 0.56 25.87 9.15
C LYS A 200 -0.81 25.93 8.46
N THR A 201 -0.88 26.54 7.27
CA THR A 201 -2.12 26.61 6.46
C THR A 201 -2.33 25.36 5.61
N VAL A 202 -1.27 24.60 5.32
CA VAL A 202 -1.32 23.38 4.50
C VAL A 202 -1.66 22.14 5.33
N ASN A 203 -1.27 22.11 6.61
CA ASN A 203 -1.69 21.10 7.58
C ASN A 203 -3.09 21.41 8.14
#